data_AF-A0AAP0I7D9-F1
#
_entry.id   AF-A0AAP0I7D9-F1
#
_cell.length_a   1.000
_cell.length_b   1.000
_cell.length_c   1.000
_cell.angle_alpha   90.00
_cell.angle_beta   90.00
_cell.angle_gamma   90.00
#
_symmetry.space_group_name_H-M   'P 1'
#
loop_
_entity.id
_entity.type
_entity.pdbx_description
1 polymer ?
#
loop_
_entity_poly.entity_id
_entity_poly.type
_entity_poly.pdbx_seq_one_letter_code
_entity_poly.pdbx_strand_id
1 'polypeptide(L)'
;MVLQKRQLVKNWKVNKEMKYQECISVSLVSSLTISCKATFSASVGEIFLPLTSESDGEKDQRFIRRRLYMMEYDKIMEDLICTGCKLCGFPMNMEERNVFGQIRVSLYCQKSSSRLHTLCLIYRKFMLYVWDESECIPLLVTNNCAEILFGNITAEQVYTCYRDEKIQSSNGRNSDDGTSTHAKASKGGESSDGTPSDQEVNQRLNNIKQGERTDFYKIWVILLKMLLRHESNSPLKFTVNVNSELSQENGRFELIGMTMPCV
;
A
#
# COMPACT_ATOMS: atom_id res chain seq x y z
N MET A 1 -48.74 39.37 2.49
CA MET A 1 -47.47 38.64 2.74
C MET A 1 -47.18 37.73 1.55
N VAL A 2 -46.24 38.12 0.71
CA VAL A 2 -45.84 37.35 -0.48
C VAL A 2 -44.77 36.35 -0.06
N LEU A 3 -45.07 35.05 -0.20
CA LEU A 3 -44.09 33.97 0.03
C LEU A 3 -43.10 33.94 -1.14
N GLN A 4 -41.91 34.46 -0.88
CA GLN A 4 -40.78 34.44 -1.81
C GLN A 4 -40.25 32.99 -1.89
N LYS A 5 -40.56 32.29 -2.99
CA LYS A 5 -39.92 31.01 -3.33
C LYS A 5 -38.44 31.27 -3.57
N ARG A 6 -37.58 30.96 -2.58
CA ARG A 6 -36.14 30.82 -2.78
C ARG A 6 -35.90 29.68 -3.78
N GLN A 7 -35.64 30.03 -5.03
CA GLN A 7 -35.02 29.09 -5.98
C GLN A 7 -33.63 28.75 -5.44
N LEU A 8 -33.50 27.53 -4.92
CA LEU A 8 -32.20 26.88 -4.70
C LEU A 8 -31.53 26.74 -6.06
N VAL A 9 -30.60 27.64 -6.35
CA VAL A 9 -29.67 27.49 -7.48
C VAL A 9 -28.80 26.29 -7.14
N LYS A 10 -29.19 25.11 -7.66
CA LYS A 10 -28.35 23.91 -7.64
C LYS A 10 -27.03 24.30 -8.33
N ASN A 11 -25.94 24.36 -7.58
CA ASN A 11 -24.61 24.49 -8.13
C ASN A 11 -24.29 23.20 -8.89
N TRP A 12 -24.59 23.14 -10.18
CA TRP A 12 -23.97 22.16 -11.07
C TRP A 12 -22.49 22.48 -11.13
N LYS A 13 -21.67 21.78 -10.33
CA LYS A 13 -20.25 21.66 -10.63
C LYS A 13 -20.16 20.93 -11.97
N VAL A 14 -20.05 21.70 -13.05
CA VAL A 14 -19.62 21.18 -14.34
C VAL A 14 -18.31 20.44 -14.07
N ASN A 15 -18.37 19.12 -14.17
CA ASN A 15 -17.18 18.29 -14.08
C ASN A 15 -16.35 18.66 -15.32
N LYS A 16 -15.42 19.60 -15.17
CA LYS A 16 -14.53 19.99 -16.26
C LYS A 16 -13.79 18.73 -16.68
N GLU A 17 -14.11 18.23 -17.86
CA GLU A 17 -13.34 17.19 -18.50
C GLU A 17 -11.90 17.72 -18.61
N MET A 18 -11.01 17.19 -17.77
CA MET A 18 -9.63 17.65 -17.74
C MET A 18 -9.00 17.31 -19.07
N LYS A 19 -8.38 18.31 -19.71
CA LYS A 19 -7.63 18.10 -20.95
C LYS A 19 -6.61 16.98 -20.72
N TYR A 20 -6.62 16.02 -21.64
CA TYR A 20 -5.68 14.91 -21.66
C TYR A 20 -4.53 15.27 -22.60
N GLN A 21 -3.30 15.15 -22.11
CA GLN A 21 -2.11 15.51 -22.87
C GLN A 21 -1.13 14.34 -22.89
N GLU A 22 -0.69 13.95 -24.08
CA GLU A 22 0.38 12.98 -24.26
C GLU A 22 1.71 13.72 -24.39
N CYS A 23 2.65 13.40 -23.49
CA CYS A 23 3.97 13.99 -23.40
C CYS A 23 5.00 12.94 -23.79
N ILE A 24 5.89 13.30 -24.72
CA ILE A 24 6.94 12.42 -25.21
C ILE A 24 8.14 12.33 -24.27
N SER A 25 8.26 13.25 -23.30
CA SER A 25 9.34 13.30 -22.31
C SER A 25 8.86 13.81 -20.96
N VAL A 26 9.62 13.50 -19.92
CA VAL A 26 9.42 13.96 -18.54
C VAL A 26 9.56 15.48 -18.45
N SER A 27 10.55 16.08 -19.12
CA SER A 27 10.73 17.54 -19.18
C SER A 27 9.49 18.29 -19.71
N LEU A 28 8.80 17.72 -20.70
CA LEU A 28 7.55 18.30 -21.20
C LEU A 28 6.45 18.28 -20.13
N VAL A 29 6.32 17.18 -19.38
CA VAL A 29 5.39 17.08 -18.24
C VAL A 29 5.74 18.10 -17.17
N SER A 30 7.03 18.25 -16.85
CA SER A 30 7.56 19.20 -15.87
C SER A 30 7.21 20.66 -16.23
N SER A 31 7.21 20.98 -17.52
CA SER A 31 6.91 22.31 -18.06
C SER A 31 5.42 22.69 -18.09
N LEU A 32 4.49 21.76 -17.81
CA LEU A 32 3.04 22.01 -17.90
C LEU A 32 2.58 23.06 -16.90
N THR A 33 2.09 24.20 -17.40
CA THR A 33 1.65 25.33 -16.58
C THR A 33 0.18 25.25 -16.17
N ILE A 34 -0.58 24.30 -16.71
CA ILE A 34 -2.01 24.15 -16.46
C ILE A 34 -2.32 22.82 -15.78
N SER A 35 -3.33 22.82 -14.91
CA SER A 35 -3.85 21.57 -14.33
C SER A 35 -4.55 20.72 -15.40
N CYS A 36 -4.06 19.49 -15.60
CA CYS A 36 -4.51 18.59 -16.66
C CYS A 36 -4.18 17.13 -16.32
N LYS A 37 -4.66 16.19 -17.15
CA LYS A 37 -4.18 14.81 -17.11
C LYS A 37 -3.08 14.65 -18.15
N ALA A 38 -1.94 14.09 -17.76
CA ALA A 38 -0.82 13.86 -18.65
C ALA A 38 -0.42 12.39 -18.69
N THR A 39 0.06 11.93 -19.85
CA THR A 39 0.73 10.63 -19.99
C THR A 39 2.11 10.77 -20.58
N PHE A 40 3.02 9.92 -20.13
CA PHE A 40 4.40 9.90 -20.57
C PHE A 40 5.06 8.56 -20.24
N SER A 41 6.15 8.24 -20.92
CA SER A 41 6.96 7.07 -20.63
C SER A 41 8.17 7.47 -19.81
N ALA A 42 8.46 6.73 -18.74
CA ALA A 42 9.65 6.94 -17.92
C ALA A 42 10.07 5.64 -17.23
N SER A 43 11.32 5.57 -16.79
CA SER A 43 11.82 4.50 -15.94
C SER A 43 11.66 4.85 -14.47
N VAL A 44 11.44 3.84 -13.63
CA VAL A 44 11.41 4.05 -12.18
C VAL A 44 12.84 4.10 -11.64
N GLY A 45 13.14 5.12 -10.83
CA GLY A 45 14.43 5.28 -10.18
C GLY A 45 14.41 4.84 -8.71
N GLU A 46 13.47 5.37 -7.93
CA GLU A 46 13.48 5.25 -6.47
C GLU A 46 12.09 5.47 -5.86
N ILE A 47 11.84 4.88 -4.68
CA ILE A 47 10.71 5.23 -3.81
C ILE A 47 11.25 5.99 -2.60
N PHE A 48 10.71 7.17 -2.39
CA PHE A 48 11.00 8.02 -1.24
C PHE A 48 9.79 8.07 -0.31
N LEU A 49 10.04 7.74 0.96
CA LEU A 49 9.07 7.87 2.03
C LEU A 49 9.27 9.20 2.77
N PRO A 50 8.32 10.15 2.66
CA PRO A 50 8.29 11.32 3.52
C PRO A 50 7.83 10.89 4.93
N LEU A 51 8.71 10.20 5.67
CA LEU A 51 8.47 9.86 7.09
C LEU A 51 8.49 11.13 7.94
N THR A 52 7.58 11.20 8.91
CA THR A 52 7.38 12.30 9.86
C THR A 52 8.39 12.34 11.02
N SER A 53 9.36 11.41 11.07
CA SER A 53 10.34 11.35 12.15
C SER A 53 11.57 12.21 11.85
N GLU A 54 11.72 13.32 12.58
CA GLU A 54 12.85 14.25 12.54
C GLU A 54 14.07 13.74 13.34
N SER A 55 14.45 12.46 13.22
CA SER A 55 15.78 12.06 13.65
C SER A 55 16.78 12.36 12.52
N ASP A 56 17.63 13.36 12.75
CA ASP A 56 18.64 13.90 11.81
C ASP A 56 19.73 12.87 11.42
N GLY A 57 19.67 11.65 11.97
CA GLY A 57 20.71 10.63 11.83
C GLY A 57 20.63 9.70 10.62
N GLU A 58 19.47 9.56 9.94
CA GLU A 58 19.30 8.48 8.96
C GLU A 58 18.55 8.93 7.69
N LYS A 59 19.06 9.98 7.03
CA LYS A 59 18.54 10.46 5.72
C LYS A 59 18.47 9.34 4.66
N ASP A 60 19.36 8.36 4.75
CA ASP A 60 19.43 7.19 3.87
C ASP A 60 18.30 6.17 4.07
N GLN A 61 17.57 6.19 5.20
CA GLN A 61 16.46 5.27 5.44
C GLN A 61 15.16 5.63 4.70
N ARG A 62 15.11 6.83 4.13
CA ARG A 62 13.91 7.32 3.41
C ARG A 62 13.80 6.74 2.01
N PHE A 63 14.90 6.19 1.48
CA PHE A 63 14.98 5.59 0.15
C PHE A 63 14.85 4.07 0.23
N ILE A 64 13.85 3.51 -0.43
CA ILE A 64 13.52 2.07 -0.32
C ILE A 64 14.56 1.19 -0.99
N ARG A 65 15.10 1.59 -2.15
CA ARG A 65 16.07 0.77 -2.90
C ARG A 65 17.29 0.42 -2.06
N ARG A 66 17.83 1.39 -1.32
CA ARG A 66 19.00 1.16 -0.44
C ARG A 66 18.70 0.14 0.65
N ARG A 67 17.48 0.15 1.18
CA ARG A 67 17.05 -0.76 2.25
C ARG A 67 16.74 -2.16 1.75
N LEU A 68 16.26 -2.29 0.51
CA LEU A 68 16.11 -3.60 -0.15
C LEU A 68 17.44 -4.32 -0.32
N TYR A 69 18.53 -3.58 -0.57
CA TYR A 69 19.89 -4.12 -0.65
C TYR A 69 20.41 -4.62 0.71
N MET A 70 20.03 -3.95 1.80
CA MET A 70 20.42 -4.32 3.17
C MET A 70 19.55 -5.43 3.79
N MET A 71 18.66 -6.05 3.01
CA MET A 71 17.75 -7.13 3.43
C MET A 71 16.84 -6.80 4.63
N GLU A 72 16.53 -5.52 4.87
CA GLU A 72 15.61 -5.09 5.93
C GLU A 72 14.13 -5.20 5.51
N TYR A 73 13.72 -6.34 4.98
CA TYR A 73 12.38 -6.52 4.38
C TYR A 73 11.22 -6.32 5.37
N ASP A 74 11.44 -6.72 6.63
CA ASP A 74 10.42 -6.62 7.67
C ASP A 74 10.03 -5.16 7.96
N LYS A 75 11.02 -4.26 7.94
CA LYS A 75 10.80 -2.83 8.19
C LYS A 75 10.14 -2.14 6.99
N ILE A 76 10.48 -2.56 5.76
CA ILE A 76 9.91 -1.99 4.53
C ILE A 76 8.39 -2.18 4.48
N MET A 77 7.88 -3.30 4.98
CA MET A 77 6.44 -3.53 5.10
C MET A 77 5.80 -2.48 6.03
N GLU A 78 6.32 -2.32 7.24
CA GLU A 78 5.79 -1.39 8.26
C GLU A 78 5.89 0.08 7.82
N ASP A 79 6.86 0.39 6.97
CA ASP A 79 7.05 1.71 6.40
C ASP A 79 6.14 2.00 5.20
N LEU A 80 5.80 0.99 4.39
CA LEU A 80 4.92 1.17 3.23
C LEU A 80 3.45 0.94 3.56
N ILE A 81 3.12 0.22 4.64
CA ILE A 81 1.75 -0.14 5.01
C ILE A 81 1.42 0.37 6.41
N CYS A 82 0.22 0.92 6.58
CA CYS A 82 -0.27 1.40 7.86
C CYS A 82 -1.78 1.22 8.01
N THR A 83 -2.27 1.36 9.24
CA THR A 83 -3.71 1.57 9.45
C THR A 83 -4.07 2.97 8.96
N GLY A 84 -5.09 3.07 8.13
CA GLY A 84 -5.56 4.35 7.62
C GLY A 84 -7.00 4.28 7.13
N CYS A 85 -7.46 5.35 6.50
CA CYS A 85 -8.82 5.44 5.99
C CYS A 85 -8.91 4.96 4.55
N LYS A 86 -9.75 3.95 4.27
CA LYS A 86 -10.01 3.42 2.92
C LYS A 86 -10.42 4.48 1.90
N LEU A 87 -11.19 5.48 2.35
CA LEU A 87 -11.82 6.45 1.46
C LEU A 87 -10.92 7.63 1.12
N CYS A 88 -10.21 8.20 2.10
CA CYS A 88 -9.35 9.37 1.89
C CYS A 88 -7.85 9.06 1.86
N GLY A 89 -7.45 7.83 2.21
CA GLY A 89 -6.06 7.43 2.29
C GLY A 89 -5.27 8.16 3.39
N PHE A 90 -5.97 8.74 4.37
CA PHE A 90 -5.31 9.40 5.50
C PHE A 90 -4.73 8.32 6.44
N PRO A 91 -3.42 8.35 6.73
CA PRO A 91 -2.81 7.42 7.67
C PRO A 91 -3.33 7.72 9.08
N MET A 92 -3.77 6.68 9.78
CA MET A 92 -4.27 6.75 11.15
C MET A 92 -3.23 6.08 12.05
N ASN A 93 -2.01 6.61 12.03
CA ASN A 93 -0.99 6.21 13.00
C ASN A 93 -1.41 6.77 14.36
N MET A 94 -1.74 5.89 15.31
CA MET A 94 -1.97 6.30 16.71
C MET A 94 -0.72 6.92 17.37
N GLU A 95 0.44 6.83 16.70
CA GLU A 95 1.75 7.28 17.19
C GLU A 95 2.25 8.60 16.58
N GLU A 96 1.53 9.24 15.64
CA GLU A 96 1.90 10.57 15.14
C GLU A 96 1.62 11.64 16.22
N ARG A 97 2.58 11.76 17.13
CA ARG A 97 2.63 12.78 18.17
C ARG A 97 3.28 14.02 17.55
N ASN A 98 2.51 15.10 17.41
CA ASN A 98 3.07 16.43 17.13
C ASN A 98 4.09 16.82 18.24
N VAL A 99 5.00 17.75 17.95
CA VAL A 99 5.94 18.43 18.88
C VAL A 99 5.26 18.89 20.19
N PHE A 100 3.94 19.12 20.17
CA PHE A 100 3.13 19.53 21.32
C PHE A 100 2.29 18.42 21.98
N GLY A 101 2.52 17.14 21.66
CA GLY A 101 1.83 16.02 22.32
C GLY A 101 0.34 15.85 21.96
N GLN A 102 -0.21 16.65 21.05
CA GLN A 102 -1.63 16.59 20.65
C GLN A 102 -1.83 15.72 19.40
N ILE A 103 -2.63 14.67 19.55
CA ILE A 103 -3.18 13.85 18.48
C ILE A 103 -4.19 14.71 17.71
N ARG A 104 -3.82 15.26 16.56
CA ARG A 104 -4.78 15.87 15.62
C ARG A 104 -5.25 14.82 14.61
N VAL A 105 -5.77 13.71 15.10
CA VAL A 105 -6.56 12.82 14.24
C VAL A 105 -7.84 13.58 13.92
N SER A 106 -7.95 14.08 12.69
CA SER A 106 -9.24 14.55 12.19
C SER A 106 -10.17 13.35 12.26
N LEU A 107 -11.12 13.34 13.20
CA LEU A 107 -12.16 12.30 13.25
C LEU A 107 -13.08 12.35 12.02
N TYR A 108 -12.95 13.41 11.23
CA TYR A 108 -13.79 13.76 10.11
C TYR A 108 -13.13 13.40 8.76
N CYS A 109 -13.82 12.56 7.99
CA CYS A 109 -13.43 12.19 6.64
C CYS A 109 -14.28 12.94 5.60
N GLN A 110 -13.67 13.89 4.87
CA GLN A 110 -14.35 14.66 3.83
C GLN A 110 -14.82 13.80 2.63
N LYS A 111 -14.19 12.65 2.40
CA LYS A 111 -14.58 11.70 1.34
C LYS A 111 -15.65 10.69 1.79
N SER A 112 -16.04 10.70 3.06
CA SER A 112 -17.07 9.81 3.60
C SER A 112 -18.43 10.49 3.65
N SER A 113 -19.48 9.79 3.22
CA SER A 113 -20.87 10.26 3.36
C SER A 113 -21.31 10.34 4.82
N SER A 114 -20.86 9.39 5.65
CA SER A 114 -21.10 9.39 7.11
C SER A 114 -20.19 10.36 7.86
N ARG A 115 -19.26 11.04 7.16
CA ARG A 115 -18.26 11.94 7.72
C ARG A 115 -17.24 11.25 8.64
N LEU A 116 -17.33 9.94 8.81
CA LEU A 116 -16.40 9.14 9.62
C LEU A 116 -15.38 8.43 8.74
N HIS A 117 -14.18 8.20 9.29
CA HIS A 117 -13.17 7.37 8.66
C HIS A 117 -13.57 5.90 8.69
N THR A 118 -13.35 5.21 7.57
CA THR A 118 -13.45 3.74 7.48
C THR A 118 -12.04 3.18 7.58
N LEU A 119 -11.70 2.60 8.74
CA LEU A 119 -10.36 2.10 9.02
C LEU A 119 -10.09 0.78 8.29
N CYS A 120 -8.91 0.67 7.68
CA CYS A 120 -8.37 -0.54 7.07
C CYS A 120 -6.84 -0.44 7.01
N LEU A 121 -6.16 -1.47 6.51
CA LEU A 121 -4.76 -1.34 6.12
C LEU A 121 -4.69 -0.67 4.75
N ILE A 122 -3.80 0.30 4.61
CA ILE A 122 -3.53 1.04 3.38
C ILE A 122 -2.04 1.13 3.15
N TYR A 123 -1.65 1.28 1.89
CA TYR A 123 -0.32 1.79 1.57
C TYR A 123 -0.22 3.26 2.01
N ARG A 124 0.88 3.60 2.69
CA ARG A 124 1.25 4.99 2.99
C ARG A 124 1.47 5.73 1.68
N LYS A 125 1.22 7.04 1.70
CA LYS A 125 1.59 7.90 0.56
C LYS A 125 3.11 7.99 0.47
N PHE A 126 3.63 7.90 -0.75
CA PHE A 126 5.06 8.03 -1.01
C PHE A 126 5.32 8.77 -2.32
N MET A 127 6.55 9.23 -2.52
CA MET A 127 7.00 9.81 -3.78
C MET A 127 7.73 8.74 -4.59
N LEU A 128 7.23 8.46 -5.79
CA LEU A 128 7.87 7.60 -6.77
C LEU A 128 8.68 8.48 -7.72
N TYR A 129 10.01 8.38 -7.67
CA TYR A 129 10.87 9.11 -8.59
C TYR A 129 10.96 8.36 -9.91
N VAL A 130 10.59 9.04 -10.98
CA VAL A 130 10.64 8.52 -12.36
C VAL A 130 11.52 9.43 -13.20
N TRP A 131 12.24 8.84 -14.15
CA TRP A 131 13.20 9.56 -14.97
C TRP A 131 13.20 9.08 -16.41
N ASP A 132 13.59 9.97 -17.31
CA ASP A 132 14.02 9.66 -18.66
C ASP A 132 15.35 10.36 -18.94
N GLU A 133 15.82 10.38 -20.18
CA GLU A 133 17.07 11.05 -20.56
C GLU A 133 17.05 12.57 -20.31
N SER A 134 15.87 13.17 -20.11
CA SER A 134 15.71 14.62 -20.00
C SER A 134 15.67 15.12 -18.56
N GLU A 135 14.94 14.44 -17.66
CA GLU A 135 14.75 14.91 -16.27
C GLU A 135 14.29 13.77 -15.36
N CYS A 136 14.35 14.00 -14.05
CA CYS A 136 13.74 13.16 -13.02
C CYS A 136 12.68 13.97 -12.28
N ILE A 137 11.47 13.43 -12.14
CA ILE A 137 10.37 14.07 -11.41
C ILE A 137 9.78 13.14 -10.34
N PRO A 138 9.29 13.69 -9.22
CA PRO A 138 8.63 12.91 -8.19
C PRO A 138 7.11 12.80 -8.45
N LEU A 139 6.56 11.58 -8.38
CA LEU A 139 5.13 11.32 -8.48
C LEU A 139 4.56 10.98 -7.10
N LEU A 140 3.52 11.69 -6.67
CA LEU A 140 2.78 11.34 -5.46
C LEU A 140 1.94 10.09 -5.71
N VAL A 141 2.21 9.02 -4.96
CA VAL A 141 1.47 7.76 -5.02
C VAL A 141 0.54 7.65 -3.81
N THR A 142 -0.76 7.48 -4.08
CA THR A 142 -1.79 7.24 -3.05
C THR A 142 -2.05 5.74 -2.87
N ASN A 143 -2.80 5.34 -1.84
CA ASN A 143 -3.14 3.92 -1.59
C ASN A 143 -3.58 3.18 -2.86
N ASN A 144 -4.62 3.70 -3.54
CA ASN A 144 -5.19 3.03 -4.70
C ASN A 144 -4.19 2.93 -5.86
N CYS A 145 -3.29 3.90 -5.98
CA CYS A 145 -2.28 3.89 -7.04
C CYS A 145 -1.09 2.99 -6.68
N ALA A 146 -0.79 2.83 -5.39
CA ALA A 146 0.16 1.83 -4.92
C ALA A 146 -0.37 0.41 -5.20
N GLU A 147 -1.66 0.16 -5.00
CA GLU A 147 -2.28 -1.12 -5.37
C GLU A 147 -2.09 -1.40 -6.87
N ILE A 148 -2.32 -0.41 -7.74
CA ILE A 148 -2.08 -0.54 -9.19
C ILE A 148 -0.59 -0.82 -9.48
N LEU A 149 0.31 -0.05 -8.85
CA LEU A 149 1.76 -0.20 -9.00
C LEU A 149 2.24 -1.62 -8.63
N PHE A 150 1.60 -2.23 -7.64
CA PHE A 150 1.90 -3.57 -7.16
C PHE A 150 0.94 -4.65 -7.69
N GLY A 151 0.38 -4.46 -8.89
CA GLY A 151 -0.37 -5.52 -9.57
C GLY A 151 -1.74 -5.84 -8.96
N ASN A 152 -2.44 -4.81 -8.47
CA ASN A 152 -3.73 -4.89 -7.78
C ASN A 152 -3.68 -5.68 -6.47
N ILE A 153 -2.51 -5.75 -5.83
CA ILE A 153 -2.35 -6.33 -4.50
C ILE A 153 -2.70 -5.26 -3.47
N THR A 154 -3.59 -5.58 -2.53
CA THR A 154 -3.98 -4.66 -1.45
C THR A 154 -3.01 -4.74 -0.27
N ALA A 155 -2.93 -3.65 0.50
CA ALA A 155 -2.13 -3.62 1.73
C ALA A 155 -2.57 -4.69 2.75
N GLU A 156 -3.87 -5.00 2.82
CA GLU A 156 -4.40 -6.07 3.67
C GLU A 156 -3.90 -7.46 3.26
N GLN A 157 -3.83 -7.73 1.95
CA GLN A 157 -3.31 -9.00 1.44
C GLN A 157 -1.84 -9.18 1.80
N VAL A 158 -1.02 -8.15 1.58
CA VAL A 158 0.41 -8.17 1.93
C VAL A 158 0.60 -8.40 3.42
N TYR A 159 -0.09 -7.61 4.26
CA TYR A 159 0.07 -7.68 5.71
C TYR A 159 -0.36 -9.02 6.28
N THR A 160 -1.45 -9.60 5.77
CA THR A 160 -1.94 -10.90 6.23
C THR A 160 -0.91 -12.00 5.95
N CYS A 161 -0.35 -12.05 4.74
CA CYS A 161 0.71 -13.01 4.40
C CYS A 161 1.98 -12.79 5.23
N TYR A 162 2.44 -11.54 5.39
CA TYR A 162 3.60 -11.20 6.21
C TYR A 162 3.44 -11.67 7.67
N ARG A 163 2.25 -11.44 8.25
CA ARG A 163 1.96 -11.90 9.62
C ARG A 163 1.98 -13.42 9.74
N ASP A 164 1.39 -14.12 8.77
CA ASP A 164 1.37 -15.57 8.74
C ASP A 164 2.82 -16.14 8.70
N GLU A 165 3.71 -15.55 7.89
CA GLU A 165 5.14 -15.91 7.85
C GLU A 165 5.88 -15.64 9.17
N LYS A 166 5.62 -14.49 9.80
CA LYS A 166 6.27 -14.11 11.07
C LYS A 166 5.88 -15.06 12.21
N ILE A 167 4.62 -15.49 12.26
CA ILE A 167 4.12 -16.45 13.26
C ILE A 167 4.72 -17.85 13.03
N GLN A 168 4.81 -18.30 11.77
CA GLN A 168 5.44 -19.58 11.44
C GLN A 168 6.93 -19.60 11.80
N SER A 169 7.64 -18.51 11.52
CA SER A 169 9.07 -18.35 11.83
C SER A 169 9.35 -18.31 13.34
N SER A 170 8.42 -17.78 14.16
CA SER A 170 8.56 -17.79 15.62
C SER A 170 8.25 -19.15 16.24
N ASN A 171 7.31 -19.92 15.68
CA ASN A 171 6.92 -21.23 16.21
C ASN A 171 7.90 -22.35 15.86
N GLY A 172 8.69 -22.21 14.80
CA GLY A 172 9.72 -23.19 14.40
C GLY A 172 10.98 -23.22 15.29
N ARG A 173 11.08 -22.37 16.31
CA ARG A 173 12.22 -22.34 17.25
C ARG A 173 12.02 -23.13 18.55
N ASN A 174 10.82 -23.68 18.79
CA ASN A 174 10.52 -24.49 19.97
C ASN A 174 10.31 -25.97 19.58
N SER A 175 11.35 -26.60 19.04
CA SER A 175 11.33 -28.04 18.75
C SER A 175 12.73 -28.62 18.95
N ASP A 176 13.27 -28.45 20.15
CA ASP A 176 14.32 -29.31 20.68
C ASP A 176 14.26 -29.19 22.21
N ASP A 177 13.45 -30.04 22.85
CA ASP A 177 13.96 -30.75 24.01
C ASP A 177 13.24 -32.10 24.12
N GLY A 178 13.98 -33.14 23.77
CA GLY A 178 13.59 -34.50 24.05
C GLY A 178 13.82 -34.76 25.53
N THR A 179 12.75 -35.04 26.28
CA THR A 179 12.91 -35.90 27.44
C THR A 179 11.67 -36.75 27.66
N SER A 180 11.88 -38.04 27.40
CA SER A 180 11.06 -39.15 27.84
C SER A 180 10.77 -39.10 29.34
N THR A 181 9.53 -39.37 29.75
CA THR A 181 9.28 -40.14 30.98
C THR A 181 7.93 -40.85 30.91
N HIS A 182 7.99 -42.13 31.26
CA HIS A 182 6.91 -43.11 31.34
C HIS A 182 5.77 -42.72 32.29
N ALA A 183 4.54 -43.17 32.00
CA ALA A 183 3.75 -44.00 32.95
C ALA A 183 2.47 -44.62 32.32
N LYS A 184 2.51 -45.95 32.20
CA LYS A 184 1.52 -47.01 32.50
C LYS A 184 0.03 -46.90 32.14
N ALA A 185 -0.42 -48.05 31.61
CA ALA A 185 -1.77 -48.45 31.22
C ALA A 185 -2.80 -48.64 32.35
N SER A 186 -4.08 -48.64 31.98
CA SER A 186 -5.10 -49.57 32.49
C SER A 186 -6.25 -49.75 31.48
N LYS A 187 -6.74 -50.99 31.39
CA LYS A 187 -7.76 -51.52 30.47
C LYS A 187 -9.20 -51.22 30.93
N GLY A 188 -10.14 -51.21 29.98
CA GLY A 188 -11.49 -51.79 30.17
C GLY A 188 -12.63 -51.16 29.35
N GLY A 189 -13.30 -51.97 28.52
CA GLY A 189 -14.72 -51.80 28.16
C GLY A 189 -15.06 -51.53 26.69
N GLU A 190 -15.54 -52.55 25.97
CA GLU A 190 -16.19 -52.47 24.66
C GLU A 190 -17.61 -51.88 24.74
N SER A 191 -18.01 -51.02 23.78
CA SER A 191 -19.19 -51.19 22.90
C SER A 191 -19.64 -49.86 22.25
N SER A 192 -19.61 -49.86 20.91
CA SER A 192 -20.47 -49.14 19.93
C SER A 192 -21.06 -47.77 20.28
N ASP A 193 -20.71 -46.73 19.51
CA ASP A 193 -21.63 -46.12 18.53
C ASP A 193 -20.84 -45.21 17.57
N GLY A 194 -21.30 -45.13 16.32
CA GLY A 194 -20.64 -44.39 15.25
C GLY A 194 -20.98 -42.90 15.28
N THR A 195 -19.96 -42.06 15.41
CA THR A 195 -20.02 -40.66 15.01
C THR A 195 -18.62 -40.26 14.52
N PRO A 196 -18.47 -39.71 13.29
CA PRO A 196 -17.18 -39.18 12.88
C PRO A 196 -16.86 -38.01 13.80
N SER A 197 -15.79 -38.15 14.58
CA SER A 197 -15.24 -37.11 15.43
C SER A 197 -15.11 -35.82 14.64
N ASP A 198 -15.54 -34.69 15.23
CA ASP A 198 -15.35 -33.34 14.71
C ASP A 198 -13.87 -33.03 14.37
N GLN A 199 -12.93 -33.86 14.85
CA GLN A 199 -11.51 -33.81 14.47
C GLN A 199 -11.25 -34.18 13.01
N GLU A 200 -12.00 -35.13 12.41
CA GLU A 200 -11.85 -35.47 10.99
C GLU A 200 -12.46 -34.40 10.08
N VAL A 201 -13.56 -33.76 10.52
CA VAL A 201 -14.17 -32.63 9.82
C VAL A 201 -13.24 -31.42 9.86
N ASN A 202 -12.59 -31.15 11.00
CA ASN A 202 -11.59 -30.09 11.12
C ASN A 202 -10.29 -30.37 10.34
N GLN A 203 -9.84 -31.63 10.27
CA GLN A 203 -8.71 -32.01 9.41
C GLN A 203 -9.05 -31.87 7.92
N ARG A 204 -10.27 -32.22 7.50
CA ARG A 204 -10.72 -32.01 6.12
C ARG A 204 -10.91 -30.52 5.79
N LEU A 205 -11.43 -29.70 6.71
CA LEU A 205 -11.52 -28.24 6.56
C LEU A 205 -10.15 -27.55 6.54
N ASN A 206 -9.17 -28.08 7.27
CA ASN A 206 -7.79 -27.57 7.23
C ASN A 206 -7.05 -28.03 5.98
N ASN A 207 -7.32 -29.23 5.47
CA ASN A 207 -6.74 -29.73 4.21
C ASN A 207 -7.36 -29.06 2.97
N ILE A 208 -8.62 -28.60 3.04
CA ILE A 208 -9.24 -27.77 1.98
C ILE A 208 -8.66 -26.34 1.96
N LYS A 209 -8.13 -25.85 3.09
CA LYS A 209 -7.39 -24.56 3.17
C LYS A 209 -5.92 -24.66 2.76
N GLN A 210 -5.41 -25.86 2.50
CA GLN A 210 -4.07 -26.12 1.95
C GLN A 210 -4.06 -26.16 0.41
N GLY A 211 -5.06 -25.58 -0.27
CA GLY A 211 -4.78 -25.04 -1.60
C GLY A 211 -3.70 -23.97 -1.44
N GLU A 212 -2.66 -24.00 -2.28
CA GLU A 212 -1.59 -22.98 -2.35
C GLU A 212 -2.21 -21.57 -2.26
N ARG A 213 -2.25 -21.00 -1.05
CA ARG A 213 -2.71 -19.64 -0.86
C ARG A 213 -1.62 -18.76 -1.45
N THR A 214 -1.97 -18.03 -2.51
CA THR A 214 -1.07 -17.07 -3.14
C THR A 214 -0.39 -16.21 -2.07
N ASP A 215 0.93 -16.28 -2.01
CA ASP A 215 1.71 -15.50 -1.06
C ASP A 215 1.90 -14.08 -1.58
N PHE A 216 0.91 -13.23 -1.27
CA PHE A 216 0.91 -11.84 -1.70
C PHE A 216 2.08 -11.05 -1.12
N TYR A 217 2.63 -11.42 0.05
CA TYR A 217 3.80 -10.76 0.60
C TYR A 217 5.03 -11.02 -0.28
N LYS A 218 5.32 -12.29 -0.60
CA LYS A 218 6.44 -12.62 -1.48
C LYS A 218 6.29 -12.01 -2.87
N ILE A 219 5.10 -12.07 -3.47
CA ILE A 219 4.84 -11.45 -4.78
C ILE A 219 5.06 -9.94 -4.70
N TRP A 220 4.55 -9.28 -3.67
CA TRP A 220 4.74 -7.85 -3.46
C TRP A 220 6.21 -7.46 -3.32
N VAL A 221 7.00 -8.24 -2.55
CA VAL A 221 8.46 -8.03 -2.44
C VAL A 221 9.16 -8.21 -3.79
N ILE A 222 8.76 -9.20 -4.60
CA ILE A 222 9.30 -9.41 -5.95
C ILE A 222 8.99 -8.20 -6.83
N LEU A 223 7.74 -7.74 -6.87
CA LEU A 223 7.32 -6.58 -7.65
C LEU A 223 8.08 -5.32 -7.23
N LEU A 224 8.23 -5.10 -5.92
CA LEU A 224 8.99 -3.98 -5.38
C LEU A 224 10.46 -4.01 -5.80
N LYS A 225 11.10 -5.20 -5.76
CA LYS A 225 12.48 -5.40 -6.23
C LYS A 225 12.62 -5.19 -7.73
N MET A 226 11.68 -5.70 -8.52
CA MET A 226 11.65 -5.50 -9.97
C MET A 226 11.52 -4.02 -10.30
N LEU A 227 10.58 -3.32 -9.65
CA LEU A 227 10.34 -1.90 -9.85
C LEU A 227 11.56 -1.02 -9.56
N LEU A 228 12.43 -1.43 -8.63
CA LEU A 228 13.60 -0.66 -8.17
C LEU A 228 14.94 -1.21 -8.68
N ARG A 229 14.93 -2.09 -9.68
CA ARG A 229 16.14 -2.62 -10.31
C ARG A 229 16.83 -1.56 -11.18
N HIS A 230 18.03 -1.15 -10.78
CA HIS A 230 18.79 -0.13 -11.51
C HIS A 230 19.17 -0.60 -12.93
N GLU A 231 19.18 0.32 -13.91
CA GLU A 231 19.68 0.15 -15.29
C GLU A 231 18.96 -0.87 -16.20
N SER A 232 18.09 -1.73 -15.65
CA SER A 232 17.42 -2.79 -16.43
C SER A 232 15.91 -2.63 -16.54
N ASN A 233 15.33 -1.56 -15.99
CA ASN A 233 13.89 -1.39 -15.98
C ASN A 233 13.41 -0.77 -17.29
N SER A 234 12.56 -1.51 -17.99
CA SER A 234 11.85 -0.99 -19.16
C SER A 234 11.02 0.24 -18.76
N PRO A 235 10.96 1.28 -19.61
CA PRO A 235 10.08 2.41 -19.39
C PRO A 235 8.63 1.96 -19.20
N LEU A 236 7.94 2.56 -18.24
CA LEU A 236 6.52 2.37 -18.00
C LEU A 236 5.77 3.60 -18.49
N LYS A 237 4.54 3.41 -18.99
CA LYS A 237 3.68 4.53 -19.34
C LYS A 237 2.89 4.94 -18.11
N PHE A 238 3.17 6.14 -17.62
CA PHE A 238 2.49 6.73 -16.46
C PHE A 238 1.34 7.62 -16.92
N THR A 239 0.27 7.63 -16.14
CA THR A 239 -0.81 8.61 -16.22
C THR A 239 -0.86 9.38 -14.92
N VAL A 240 -0.76 10.70 -15.00
CA VAL A 240 -0.73 11.58 -13.84
C VAL A 240 -1.80 12.65 -13.93
N ASN A 241 -2.27 13.11 -12.78
CA ASN A 241 -2.97 14.37 -12.62
C ASN A 241 -1.96 15.46 -12.27
N VAL A 242 -1.88 16.50 -13.10
CA VAL A 242 -1.02 17.66 -12.89
C VAL A 242 -1.83 18.73 -12.17
N ASN A 243 -1.32 19.22 -11.04
CA ASN A 243 -1.88 20.37 -10.33
C ASN A 243 -0.89 21.53 -10.38
N SER A 244 -1.18 22.54 -11.20
CA SER A 244 -0.31 23.71 -11.39
C SER A 244 -0.17 24.60 -10.16
N GLU A 245 -1.01 24.43 -9.14
CA GLU A 245 -0.98 25.20 -7.89
C GLU A 245 0.01 24.62 -6.86
N LEU A 246 0.52 23.40 -7.08
CA LEU A 246 1.43 22.72 -6.15
C LEU A 246 2.86 22.72 -6.69
N SER A 247 3.84 22.70 -5.77
CA SER A 247 5.24 22.44 -6.11
C SER A 247 5.47 20.95 -6.39
N GLN A 248 6.56 20.61 -7.08
CA GLN A 248 6.93 19.22 -7.35
C GLN A 248 7.03 18.38 -6.06
N GLU A 249 7.67 18.93 -5.03
CA GLU A 249 7.84 18.29 -3.72
C GLU A 249 6.51 18.10 -2.96
N ASN A 250 5.50 18.93 -3.26
CA ASN A 250 4.18 18.89 -2.62
C ASN A 250 3.13 18.11 -3.43
N GLY A 251 3.57 17.25 -4.37
CA GLY A 251 2.66 16.39 -5.12
C GLY A 251 1.98 17.08 -6.31
N ARG A 252 2.69 17.99 -7.00
CA ARG A 252 2.27 18.54 -8.30
C ARG A 252 1.82 17.47 -9.30
N PHE A 253 2.47 16.31 -9.27
CA PHE A 253 2.14 15.16 -10.12
C PHE A 253 1.58 14.04 -9.24
N GLU A 254 0.27 13.82 -9.27
CA GLU A 254 -0.37 12.68 -8.60
C GLU A 254 -0.50 11.53 -9.59
N LEU A 255 0.07 10.37 -9.27
CA LEU A 255 -0.12 9.17 -10.07
C LEU A 255 -1.60 8.78 -10.03
N ILE A 256 -2.17 8.47 -11.20
CA ILE A 256 -3.55 7.96 -11.30
C ILE A 256 -3.65 6.65 -12.09
N GLY A 257 -2.59 6.25 -12.80
CA GLY A 257 -2.54 4.99 -13.52
C GLY A 257 -1.16 4.70 -14.10
N MET A 258 -0.92 3.43 -14.39
CA MET A 258 0.33 2.94 -14.97
C MET A 258 0.02 1.76 -15.89
N THR A 259 0.66 1.71 -17.04
CA THR A 259 0.61 0.55 -17.94
C THR A 259 2.01 0.15 -18.35
N MET A 260 2.28 -1.16 -18.36
CA MET A 260 3.45 -1.71 -19.02
C MET A 260 3.27 -1.49 -20.53
N PRO A 261 4.28 -0.99 -21.26
CA PRO A 261 4.24 -1.10 -22.71
C PRO A 261 4.24 -2.59 -23.06
N CYS A 262 3.17 -3.05 -23.71
CA CYS A 262 3.16 -4.38 -24.32
C CYS A 262 4.19 -4.39 -25.44
N VAL A 263 5.14 -5.32 -25.37
CA VAL A 263 6.10 -5.61 -26.45
C VAL A 263 5.39 -6.41 -27.52
#